data_AF-G3XQG2-F1
#
_entry.id   AF-G3XQG2-F1
#
_cell.length_a   1.000
_cell.length_b   1.000
_cell.length_c   1.000
_cell.angle_alpha   90.00
_cell.angle_beta   90.00
_cell.angle_gamma   90.00
#
_symmetry.space_group_name_H-M   'P 1'
#
loop_
_entity.id
_entity.type
_entity.pdbx_description
1 polymer ?
#
loop_
_entity_poly.entity_id
_entity_poly.type
_entity_poly.pdbx_seq_one_letter_code
_entity_poly.pdbx_strand_id
1 'polypeptide(L)'
;MEATNGYNHEEWDTYYEWEPELAAFHQQAQDEQDLMLMHISERDICASVLFGKLIKIESLDRLCDIQSGLTDFDDSMHFLGQIDFYRVVAEPRAWRHQTAIDQLLVDLCSQLEVLVYIVDSAFEFSPVHAEQMILNDYVKWRWSLCRVMIDELKLRVDDLAMNFLSD
;
A
#
# COMPACT_ATOMS: atom_id res chain seq x y z
N MET A 1 -61.16 16.34 -19.60
CA MET A 1 -60.18 15.63 -20.44
C MET A 1 -58.96 15.49 -19.57
N GLU A 2 -58.85 14.35 -18.89
CA GLU A 2 -57.73 14.06 -18.00
C GLU A 2 -56.48 13.86 -18.87
N ALA A 3 -55.48 14.72 -18.67
CA ALA A 3 -54.14 14.44 -19.16
C ALA A 3 -53.61 13.31 -18.29
N THR A 4 -53.79 12.06 -18.75
CA THR A 4 -53.05 10.93 -18.20
C THR A 4 -51.58 11.22 -18.46
N ASN A 5 -50.88 11.67 -17.41
CA ASN A 5 -49.43 11.65 -17.33
C ASN A 5 -48.99 10.21 -17.60
N GLY A 6 -48.72 9.90 -18.87
CA GLY A 6 -47.96 8.74 -19.27
C GLY A 6 -46.56 8.95 -18.72
N TYR A 7 -46.35 8.55 -17.47
CA TYR A 7 -45.02 8.21 -17.00
C TYR A 7 -44.46 7.21 -18.01
N ASN A 8 -43.32 7.54 -18.61
CA ASN A 8 -42.60 6.70 -19.56
C ASN A 8 -42.33 5.33 -18.90
N HIS A 9 -43.20 4.35 -19.13
CA HIS A 9 -42.98 2.98 -18.67
C HIS A 9 -41.65 2.41 -19.24
N GLU A 10 -41.23 2.88 -20.41
CA GLU A 10 -39.95 2.51 -21.04
C GLU A 10 -38.71 2.92 -20.23
N GLU A 11 -38.73 4.06 -19.50
CA GLU A 11 -37.60 4.51 -18.67
C GLU A 11 -37.45 3.67 -17.39
N TRP A 12 -38.56 3.17 -16.85
CA TRP A 12 -38.55 2.28 -15.69
C TRP A 12 -38.16 0.86 -16.08
N ASP A 13 -38.63 0.36 -17.24
CA ASP A 13 -38.23 -0.95 -17.76
C ASP A 13 -36.72 -0.99 -18.07
N THR A 14 -36.15 0.10 -18.61
CA THR A 14 -34.68 0.20 -18.76
C THR A 14 -33.96 0.25 -17.40
N TYR A 15 -34.50 0.91 -16.38
CA TYR A 15 -33.88 0.90 -15.05
C TYR A 15 -33.83 -0.51 -14.44
N TYR A 16 -34.91 -1.29 -14.57
CA TYR A 16 -34.97 -2.67 -14.06
C TYR A 16 -34.10 -3.66 -14.85
N GLU A 17 -33.83 -3.40 -16.13
CA GLU A 17 -32.88 -4.19 -16.93
C GLU A 17 -31.43 -3.97 -16.51
N TRP A 18 -31.08 -2.75 -16.07
CA TRP A 18 -29.71 -2.38 -15.69
C TRP A 18 -29.41 -2.63 -14.22
N GLU A 19 -30.42 -2.69 -13.35
CA GLU A 19 -30.27 -2.91 -11.91
C GLU A 19 -29.45 -4.17 -11.57
N PRO A 20 -29.68 -5.36 -12.20
CA PRO A 20 -28.87 -6.55 -11.92
C PRO A 20 -27.42 -6.42 -12.41
N GLU A 21 -27.19 -5.80 -13.56
CA GLU A 21 -25.83 -5.58 -14.09
C GLU A 21 -25.07 -4.59 -13.22
N LEU A 22 -25.72 -3.50 -12.80
CA LEU A 22 -25.15 -2.51 -11.89
C LEU A 22 -24.83 -3.13 -10.51
N ALA A 23 -25.70 -3.99 -10.00
CA ALA A 23 -25.45 -4.74 -8.76
C ALA A 23 -24.25 -5.69 -8.90
N ALA A 24 -24.13 -6.38 -10.04
CA ALA A 24 -22.97 -7.23 -10.32
C ALA A 24 -21.66 -6.43 -10.39
N PHE A 25 -21.67 -5.25 -11.04
CA PHE A 25 -20.51 -4.35 -11.07
C PHE A 25 -20.12 -3.85 -9.67
N HIS A 26 -21.10 -3.47 -8.83
CA HIS A 26 -20.83 -3.06 -7.45
C HIS A 26 -20.23 -4.21 -6.64
N GLN A 27 -20.76 -5.42 -6.77
CA GLN A 27 -20.22 -6.58 -6.07
C GLN A 27 -18.78 -6.86 -6.50
N GLN A 28 -18.50 -6.83 -7.81
CA GLN A 28 -17.14 -7.06 -8.31
C GLN A 28 -16.16 -6.00 -7.78
N ALA A 29 -16.55 -4.72 -7.76
CA ALA A 29 -15.72 -3.65 -7.22
C ALA A 29 -15.44 -3.84 -5.71
N GLN A 30 -16.42 -4.32 -4.95
CA GLN A 30 -16.24 -4.66 -3.54
C GLN A 30 -15.27 -5.84 -3.37
N ASP A 31 -15.43 -6.91 -4.14
CA ASP A 31 -14.56 -8.09 -4.08
C ASP A 31 -13.10 -7.74 -4.41
N GLU A 32 -12.88 -6.91 -5.45
CA GLU A 32 -11.55 -6.41 -5.83
C GLU A 32 -10.93 -5.55 -4.71
N GLN A 33 -11.75 -4.76 -4.02
CA GLN A 33 -11.30 -3.93 -2.91
C GLN A 33 -10.89 -4.77 -1.71
N ASP A 34 -11.72 -5.74 -1.33
CA ASP A 34 -11.46 -6.64 -0.20
C ASP A 34 -10.17 -7.43 -0.42
N LEU A 35 -9.93 -7.85 -1.67
CA LEU A 35 -8.67 -8.49 -2.05
C LEU A 35 -7.46 -7.55 -1.90
N MET A 36 -7.56 -6.32 -2.41
CA MET A 36 -6.50 -5.31 -2.27
C MET A 36 -6.21 -5.01 -0.79
N LEU A 37 -7.25 -4.90 0.04
CA LEU A 37 -7.14 -4.69 1.48
C LEU A 37 -6.44 -5.83 2.21
N MET A 38 -6.77 -7.06 1.84
CA MET A 38 -6.07 -8.25 2.32
C MET A 38 -4.57 -8.18 1.94
N HIS A 39 -4.26 -7.84 0.68
CA HIS A 39 -2.88 -7.69 0.23
C HIS A 39 -2.12 -6.60 0.99
N ILE A 40 -2.72 -5.43 1.22
CA ILE A 40 -2.11 -4.35 2.02
C ILE A 40 -1.71 -4.86 3.40
N SER A 41 -2.60 -5.60 4.08
CA SER A 41 -2.34 -6.19 5.40
C SER A 41 -1.21 -7.24 5.36
N GLU A 42 -1.22 -8.12 4.35
CA GLU A 42 -0.14 -9.10 4.17
C GLU A 42 1.21 -8.43 3.89
N ARG A 43 1.21 -7.33 3.13
CA ARG A 43 2.41 -6.58 2.77
C ARG A 43 2.94 -5.75 3.93
N ASP A 44 2.08 -5.22 4.79
CA ASP A 44 2.47 -4.61 6.07
C ASP A 44 3.31 -5.59 6.90
N ILE A 45 2.75 -6.78 7.14
CA ILE A 45 3.42 -7.83 7.90
C ILE A 45 4.74 -8.24 7.22
N CYS A 46 4.73 -8.39 5.90
CA CYS A 46 5.93 -8.75 5.13
C CYS A 46 7.04 -7.70 5.27
N ALA A 47 6.73 -6.44 5.01
CA ALA A 47 7.67 -5.33 5.11
C ALA A 47 8.24 -5.23 6.53
N SER A 48 7.37 -5.28 7.55
CA SER A 48 7.76 -5.28 8.96
C SER A 48 8.75 -6.39 9.31
N VAL A 49 8.53 -7.62 8.82
CA VAL A 49 9.46 -8.74 9.01
C VAL A 49 10.80 -8.47 8.32
N LEU A 50 10.80 -7.92 7.10
CA LEU A 50 12.01 -7.63 6.35
C LEU A 50 12.83 -6.51 7.00
N PHE A 51 12.19 -5.41 7.42
CA PHE A 51 12.84 -4.37 8.23
C PHE A 51 13.45 -4.96 9.50
N GLY A 52 12.71 -5.82 10.21
CA GLY A 52 13.18 -6.49 11.42
C GLY A 52 14.40 -7.39 11.20
N LYS A 53 14.62 -7.90 9.98
CA LYS A 53 15.87 -8.60 9.62
C LYS A 53 17.02 -7.60 9.41
N LEU A 54 16.78 -6.52 8.67
CA LEU A 54 17.80 -5.53 8.32
C LEU A 54 18.31 -4.74 9.55
N ILE A 55 17.41 -4.33 10.46
CA ILE A 55 17.77 -3.54 11.66
C ILE A 55 18.67 -4.31 12.63
N LYS A 56 18.62 -5.64 12.63
CA LYS A 56 19.49 -6.48 13.48
C LYS A 56 20.96 -6.37 13.10
N ILE A 57 21.27 -5.76 11.96
CA ILE A 57 22.61 -5.62 11.41
C ILE A 57 23.06 -4.19 11.71
N GLU A 58 23.71 -4.00 12.86
CA GLU A 58 24.03 -2.66 13.39
C GLU A 58 24.77 -1.76 12.41
N SER A 59 25.68 -2.32 11.60
CA SER A 59 26.45 -1.55 10.62
C SER A 59 25.58 -1.05 9.47
N LEU A 60 24.62 -1.86 9.02
CA LEU A 60 23.65 -1.47 8.00
C LEU A 60 22.69 -0.42 8.55
N ASP A 61 22.17 -0.64 9.76
CA ASP A 61 21.26 0.31 10.40
C ASP A 61 21.94 1.66 10.63
N ARG A 62 23.20 1.70 11.10
CA ARG A 62 23.94 2.96 11.22
C ARG A 62 24.22 3.65 9.89
N LEU A 63 24.42 2.88 8.82
CA LEU A 63 24.74 3.43 7.50
C LEU A 63 23.52 4.07 6.83
N CYS A 64 22.38 3.42 6.98
CA CYS A 64 21.17 3.70 6.22
C CYS A 64 20.05 4.32 7.07
N ASP A 65 20.14 4.26 8.40
CA ASP A 65 19.08 4.62 9.33
C ASP A 65 17.78 3.85 9.04
N ILE A 66 17.88 2.51 9.09
CA ILE A 66 16.77 1.62 8.76
C ILE A 66 15.66 1.78 9.81
N GLN A 67 16.04 1.96 11.08
CA GLN A 67 15.09 2.17 12.17
C GLN A 67 14.20 3.41 11.97
N SER A 68 14.75 4.53 11.48
CA SER A 68 13.91 5.69 11.14
C SER A 68 12.96 5.37 9.98
N GLY A 69 13.40 4.62 8.98
CA GLY A 69 12.54 4.18 7.88
C GLY A 69 11.40 3.28 8.33
N LEU A 70 11.67 2.32 9.22
CA LEU A 70 10.64 1.48 9.83
C LEU A 70 9.64 2.32 10.63
N THR A 71 10.11 3.32 11.38
CA THR A 71 9.22 4.19 12.17
C THR A 71 8.26 4.97 11.26
N ASP A 72 8.78 5.59 10.20
CA ASP A 72 7.95 6.30 9.21
C ASP A 72 6.92 5.37 8.53
N PHE A 73 7.33 4.14 8.25
CA PHE A 73 6.48 3.10 7.68
C PHE A 73 5.37 2.66 8.64
N ASP A 74 5.74 2.30 9.87
CA ASP A 74 4.82 1.85 10.92
C ASP A 74 3.78 2.92 11.25
N ASP A 75 4.17 4.19 11.31
CA ASP A 75 3.25 5.31 11.52
C ASP A 75 2.20 5.38 10.40
N SER A 76 2.63 5.21 9.14
CA SER A 76 1.76 5.23 7.97
C SER A 76 0.78 4.03 7.97
N MET A 77 1.28 2.82 8.24
CA MET A 77 0.45 1.61 8.29
C MET A 77 -0.50 1.61 9.48
N HIS A 78 -0.06 2.10 10.63
CA HIS A 78 -0.90 2.26 11.81
C HIS A 78 -2.08 3.18 11.53
N PHE A 79 -1.81 4.33 10.89
CA PHE A 79 -2.86 5.27 10.50
C PHE A 79 -3.84 4.66 9.49
N LEU A 80 -3.34 3.96 8.48
CA LEU A 80 -4.17 3.22 7.52
C LEU A 80 -5.09 2.20 8.20
N GLY A 81 -4.63 1.55 9.27
CA GLY A 81 -5.44 0.65 10.08
C GLY A 81 -6.44 1.34 11.02
N GLN A 82 -6.28 2.64 11.31
CA GLN A 82 -7.19 3.42 12.17
C GLN A 82 -8.34 4.07 11.40
N ILE A 83 -8.07 4.56 10.19
CA ILE A 83 -9.16 4.92 9.30
C ILE A 83 -9.89 3.61 9.00
N ASP A 84 -11.23 3.60 9.05
CA ASP A 84 -11.99 2.58 8.33
C ASP A 84 -11.68 2.80 6.84
N PHE A 85 -10.51 2.37 6.37
CA PHE A 85 -10.11 2.40 4.98
C PHE A 85 -11.20 1.73 4.12
N TYR A 86 -11.92 0.81 4.75
CA TYR A 86 -13.12 0.07 4.35
C TYR A 86 -14.43 0.88 4.23
N ARG A 87 -14.52 2.11 4.78
CA ARG A 87 -15.75 2.93 4.67
C ARG A 87 -15.81 3.77 3.41
N VAL A 88 -14.72 3.81 2.64
CA VAL A 88 -14.56 4.67 1.47
C VAL A 88 -14.81 3.96 0.15
N VAL A 89 -15.51 2.83 0.21
CA VAL A 89 -15.93 2.00 -0.92
C VAL A 89 -16.65 2.82 -2.01
N ALA A 90 -17.23 3.97 -1.67
CA ALA A 90 -18.02 4.77 -2.59
C ALA A 90 -17.32 6.01 -3.19
N GLU A 91 -16.11 6.40 -2.77
CA GLU A 91 -15.47 7.63 -3.27
C GLU A 91 -14.36 7.32 -4.31
N PRO A 92 -14.56 7.62 -5.62
CA PRO A 92 -13.59 7.32 -6.67
C PRO A 92 -12.21 7.96 -6.46
N ARG A 93 -12.15 9.05 -5.68
CA ARG A 93 -10.89 9.71 -5.32
C ARG A 93 -10.06 8.81 -4.41
N ALA A 94 -10.67 8.19 -3.41
CA ALA A 94 -9.99 7.31 -2.48
C ALA A 94 -9.41 6.08 -3.19
N TRP A 95 -10.17 5.45 -4.09
CA TRP A 95 -9.71 4.28 -4.86
C TRP A 95 -8.32 4.47 -5.48
N ARG A 96 -8.06 5.63 -6.11
CA ARG A 96 -6.76 5.93 -6.72
C ARG A 96 -5.62 5.96 -5.70
N HIS A 97 -5.86 6.50 -4.51
CA HIS A 97 -4.87 6.49 -3.44
C HIS A 97 -4.67 5.08 -2.89
N GLN A 98 -5.73 4.29 -2.75
CA GLN A 98 -5.65 2.90 -2.27
C GLN A 98 -4.82 2.01 -3.21
N THR A 99 -5.07 2.08 -4.53
CA THR A 99 -4.28 1.33 -5.52
C THR A 99 -2.82 1.78 -5.55
N ALA A 100 -2.57 3.09 -5.41
CA ALA A 100 -1.20 3.60 -5.36
C ALA A 100 -0.46 3.10 -4.11
N ILE A 101 -1.14 3.07 -2.95
CA ILE A 101 -0.61 2.52 -1.70
C ILE A 101 -0.28 1.03 -1.86
N ASP A 102 -1.20 0.23 -2.40
CA ASP A 102 -0.97 -1.20 -2.63
C ASP A 102 0.27 -1.43 -3.53
N GLN A 103 0.39 -0.70 -4.63
CA GLN A 103 1.54 -0.79 -5.52
C GLN A 103 2.85 -0.37 -4.83
N LEU A 104 2.85 0.70 -4.04
CA LEU A 104 4.01 1.14 -3.27
C LEU A 104 4.45 0.07 -2.27
N LEU A 105 3.51 -0.61 -1.62
CA LEU A 105 3.80 -1.69 -0.69
C LEU A 105 4.37 -2.93 -1.38
N VAL A 106 3.87 -3.28 -2.58
CA VAL A 106 4.44 -4.34 -3.41
C VAL A 106 5.90 -4.02 -3.77
N ASP A 107 6.15 -2.82 -4.26
CA ASP A 107 7.48 -2.39 -4.68
C ASP A 107 8.45 -2.30 -3.50
N LEU A 108 7.99 -1.78 -2.35
CA LEU A 108 8.77 -1.69 -1.12
C LEU A 108 9.17 -3.07 -0.61
N CYS A 109 8.22 -4.02 -0.54
CA CYS A 109 8.52 -5.40 -0.16
C CYS A 109 9.58 -6.00 -1.10
N SER A 110 9.44 -5.81 -2.41
CA SER A 110 10.41 -6.32 -3.38
C SER A 110 11.82 -5.73 -3.18
N GLN A 111 11.94 -4.43 -2.91
CA GLN A 111 13.25 -3.82 -2.63
C GLN A 111 13.85 -4.32 -1.31
N LEU A 112 13.03 -4.47 -0.27
CA LEU A 112 13.45 -4.99 1.03
C LEU A 112 13.90 -6.46 0.94
N GLU A 113 13.20 -7.30 0.19
CA GLU A 113 13.58 -8.69 -0.07
C GLU A 113 14.96 -8.78 -0.76
N VAL A 114 15.20 -7.93 -1.75
CA VAL A 114 16.50 -7.85 -2.44
C VAL A 114 17.60 -7.42 -1.49
N LEU A 115 17.34 -6.43 -0.62
CA LEU A 115 18.29 -5.99 0.40
C LEU A 115 18.62 -7.12 1.37
N VAL A 116 17.61 -7.79 1.91
CA VAL A 116 17.79 -8.95 2.81
C VAL A 116 18.61 -10.03 2.10
N TYR A 117 18.29 -10.36 0.86
CA TYR A 117 19.02 -11.36 0.09
C TYR A 117 20.51 -11.00 -0.10
N ILE A 118 20.82 -9.76 -0.44
CA ILE A 118 22.21 -9.30 -0.63
C ILE A 118 22.99 -9.46 0.67
N VAL A 119 22.38 -9.03 1.78
CA VAL A 119 23.05 -9.03 3.08
C VAL A 119 23.21 -10.45 3.62
N ASP A 120 22.17 -11.28 3.57
CA ASP A 120 22.22 -12.69 3.96
C ASP A 120 23.30 -13.43 3.15
N SER A 121 23.32 -13.24 1.82
CA SER A 121 24.33 -13.83 0.95
C SER A 121 25.75 -13.41 1.36
N ALA A 122 25.95 -12.13 1.69
CA ALA A 122 27.27 -11.62 2.09
C ALA A 122 27.76 -12.30 3.39
N PHE A 123 26.86 -12.49 4.36
CA PHE A 123 27.17 -13.21 5.61
C PHE A 123 27.43 -14.70 5.41
N GLU A 124 26.75 -15.36 4.46
CA GLU A 124 27.02 -16.75 4.08
C GLU A 124 28.43 -16.93 3.51
N PHE A 125 28.89 -16.02 2.66
CA PHE A 125 30.22 -16.12 2.02
C PHE A 125 31.36 -15.85 3.00
N SER A 126 31.32 -14.74 3.74
CA SER A 126 32.35 -14.41 4.72
C SER A 126 31.89 -13.28 5.65
N PRO A 127 31.74 -13.53 6.97
CA PRO A 127 31.38 -12.48 7.92
C PRO A 127 32.32 -11.27 7.92
N VAL A 128 33.62 -11.49 7.61
CA VAL A 128 34.62 -10.41 7.54
C VAL A 128 34.46 -9.55 6.29
N HIS A 129 34.00 -10.13 5.17
CA HIS A 129 33.75 -9.39 3.93
C HIS A 129 32.31 -8.87 3.83
N ALA A 130 31.38 -9.43 4.60
CA ALA A 130 29.99 -9.00 4.67
C ALA A 130 29.88 -7.52 5.05
N GLU A 131 30.65 -7.09 6.05
CA GLU A 131 30.70 -5.68 6.47
C GLU A 131 31.17 -4.75 5.36
N GLN A 132 32.13 -5.18 4.54
CA GLN A 132 32.59 -4.37 3.39
C GLN A 132 31.56 -4.32 2.27
N MET A 133 30.79 -5.39 2.07
CA MET A 133 29.68 -5.41 1.12
C MET A 133 28.50 -4.55 1.60
N ILE A 134 28.20 -4.55 2.89
CA ILE A 134 27.16 -3.71 3.51
C ILE A 134 27.48 -2.23 3.32
N LEU A 135 28.75 -1.86 3.42
CA LEU A 135 29.22 -0.47 3.24
C LEU A 135 29.27 -0.02 1.76
N ASN A 136 28.92 -0.88 0.81
CA ASN A 136 28.95 -0.56 -0.61
C ASN A 136 27.82 0.41 -1.00
N ASP A 137 28.12 1.33 -1.93
CA ASP A 137 27.15 2.31 -2.44
C ASP A 137 25.92 1.69 -3.11
N TYR A 138 26.01 0.45 -3.60
CA TYR A 138 24.87 -0.27 -4.12
C TYR A 138 23.80 -0.57 -3.05
N VAL A 139 24.22 -0.92 -1.82
CA VAL A 139 23.31 -1.17 -0.69
C VAL A 139 22.63 0.13 -0.27
N LYS A 140 23.40 1.23 -0.20
CA LYS A 140 22.85 2.58 0.06
C LYS A 140 21.84 3.01 -1.00
N TRP A 141 22.16 2.77 -2.27
CA TRP A 141 21.26 3.11 -3.37
C TRP A 141 19.95 2.30 -3.29
N ARG A 142 20.03 0.99 -3.03
CA ARG A 142 18.84 0.16 -2.82
C ARG A 142 18.00 0.65 -1.65
N TRP A 143 18.64 1.00 -0.53
CA TRP A 143 17.94 1.60 0.60
C TRP A 143 17.28 2.94 0.25
N SER A 144 17.95 3.78 -0.55
CA SER A 144 17.36 5.05 -0.99
C SER A 144 16.07 4.86 -1.80
N LEU A 145 15.94 3.76 -2.56
CA LEU A 145 14.68 3.42 -3.23
C LEU A 145 13.59 3.10 -2.21
N CYS A 146 13.90 2.31 -1.17
CA CYS A 146 12.96 2.04 -0.08
C CYS A 146 12.53 3.34 0.60
N ARG A 147 13.45 4.24 0.92
CA ARG A 147 13.14 5.54 1.53
C ARG A 147 12.20 6.38 0.67
N VAL A 148 12.45 6.47 -0.65
CA VAL A 148 11.54 7.19 -1.56
C VAL A 148 10.13 6.59 -1.54
N MET A 149 10.02 5.26 -1.50
CA MET A 149 8.71 4.60 -1.41
C MET A 149 8.01 4.85 -0.07
N ILE A 150 8.75 4.86 1.05
CA ILE A 150 8.22 5.18 2.38
C ILE A 150 7.74 6.64 2.45
N ASP A 151 8.54 7.57 1.93
CA ASP A 151 8.20 8.99 1.90
C ASP A 151 6.96 9.24 1.02
N GLU A 152 6.86 8.58 -0.14
CA GLU A 152 5.68 8.64 -0.99
C GLU A 152 4.46 7.98 -0.32
N LEU A 153 4.63 6.83 0.35
CA LEU A 153 3.56 6.18 1.11
C LEU A 153 2.99 7.14 2.14
N LYS A 154 3.85 7.78 2.94
CA LYS A 154 3.46 8.78 3.94
C LYS A 154 2.67 9.92 3.31
N LEU A 155 3.14 10.47 2.18
CA LEU A 155 2.43 11.53 1.45
C LEU A 155 1.04 11.07 1.00
N ARG A 156 0.91 9.85 0.47
CA ARG A 156 -0.39 9.31 0.03
C ARG A 156 -1.35 9.09 1.19
N VAL A 157 -0.83 8.65 2.32
CA VAL A 157 -1.60 8.43 3.55
C VAL A 157 -2.06 9.77 4.14
N ASP A 158 -1.20 10.78 4.16
CA ASP A 158 -1.53 12.14 4.61
C ASP A 158 -2.56 12.81 3.69
N ASP A 159 -2.42 12.67 2.36
CA ASP A 159 -3.42 13.15 1.40
C ASP A 159 -4.78 12.47 1.61
N LEU A 160 -4.76 11.17 1.86
CA LEU A 160 -5.96 10.40 2.14
C LEU A 160 -6.61 10.89 3.45
N ALA A 161 -5.82 11.15 4.50
CA ALA A 161 -6.28 11.71 5.77
C ALA A 161 -7.00 13.05 5.59
N MET A 162 -6.42 13.96 4.82
CA MET A 162 -7.00 15.29 4.57
C MET A 162 -8.36 15.21 3.88
N ASN A 163 -8.55 14.25 2.96
CA ASN A 163 -9.83 14.07 2.27
C ASN A 163 -10.94 13.52 3.20
N PHE A 164 -10.61 12.91 4.34
CA PHE A 164 -11.59 12.43 5.33
C PHE A 164 -11.86 13.39 6.49
N LEU A 165 -10.98 14.35 6.72
CA LEU A 165 -11.12 15.34 7.79
C LEU A 165 -11.86 16.61 7.37
N SER A 166 -12.25 16.71 6.09
CA SER A 166 -12.89 17.90 5.49
C SER A 166 -14.42 17.86 5.43
N ASP A 167 -15.06 16.85 6.01
CA ASP A 167 -16.52 16.77 6.22
C ASP A 167 -16.89 16.97 7.71
#